data_AF-A0A849VSW0-F1
#
_entry.id   AF-A0A849VSW0-F1
#
_cell.length_a   1.000
_cell.length_b   1.000
_cell.length_c   1.000
_cell.angle_alpha   90.00
_cell.angle_beta   90.00
_cell.angle_gamma   90.00
#
_symmetry.space_group_name_H-M   'P 1'
#
loop_
_entity.id
_entity.type
_entity.pdbx_description
1 polymer ?
#
loop_
_entity_poly.entity_id
_entity_poly.type
_entity_poly.pdbx_seq_one_letter_code
_entity_poly.pdbx_strand_id
1 'polypeptide(L)'
;MKRHHICASILIGVICSASLASAGDFDSESRQQRGLMRMQRGFAPRKAPSRMAAVPLTRARVATEVDQRTASLFDRAADPATHLVTQESASNSGLGFFVDHFAEIDRDRDGSLKFSEVKSFLDARSPVAKPASGSVQIIE
;
A
#
# COMPACT_ATOMS: atom_id res chain seq x y z
N MET A 1 -38.71 -32.15 5.89
CA MET A 1 -38.52 -32.85 7.18
C MET A 1 -37.11 -33.45 7.20
N LYS A 2 -36.36 -33.26 8.31
CA LYS A 2 -35.06 -33.89 8.70
C LYS A 2 -33.84 -33.45 7.87
N ARG A 3 -33.00 -32.50 8.34
CA ARG A 3 -31.95 -32.51 9.41
C ARG A 3 -30.77 -33.45 9.10
N HIS A 4 -29.56 -32.96 9.41
CA HIS A 4 -28.28 -33.62 9.81
C HIS A 4 -27.10 -32.86 9.15
N HIS A 5 -26.59 -31.79 9.78
CA HIS A 5 -25.44 -31.80 10.71
C HIS A 5 -24.20 -32.52 10.15
N ILE A 6 -23.22 -31.76 9.67
CA ILE A 6 -21.81 -32.13 9.78
C ILE A 6 -21.04 -30.90 10.27
N CYS A 7 -20.73 -30.96 11.56
CA CYS A 7 -19.85 -30.08 12.30
C CYS A 7 -18.44 -30.67 12.15
N ALA A 8 -17.50 -29.93 11.55
CA ALA A 8 -16.09 -30.32 11.53
C ALA A 8 -15.25 -29.11 11.94
N SER A 9 -15.18 -28.93 13.25
CA SER A 9 -14.22 -28.05 13.91
C SER A 9 -12.84 -28.69 13.86
N ILE A 10 -11.86 -28.03 13.22
CA ILE A 10 -10.45 -28.40 13.36
C ILE A 10 -9.68 -27.19 13.86
N LEU A 11 -9.31 -27.28 15.14
CA LEU A 11 -8.37 -26.43 15.87
C LEU A 11 -6.93 -26.73 15.42
N ILE A 12 -6.22 -25.73 14.87
CA ILE A 12 -4.76 -25.64 14.85
C ILE A 12 -4.49 -24.12 14.86
N GLY A 13 -3.85 -23.46 15.82
CA GLY A 13 -2.80 -23.84 16.76
C GLY A 13 -1.85 -22.64 16.75
N VAL A 14 -2.14 -21.61 17.56
CA VAL A 14 -1.30 -20.40 17.68
C VAL A 14 0.01 -20.79 18.36
N ILE A 15 1.12 -20.74 17.64
CA ILE A 15 2.46 -20.80 18.24
C ILE A 15 2.96 -19.37 18.36
N CYS A 16 2.90 -18.85 19.59
CA CYS A 16 3.53 -17.62 20.01
C CYS A 16 4.97 -17.95 20.42
N SER A 17 5.96 -17.57 19.63
CA SER A 17 7.36 -17.62 20.04
C SER A 17 7.86 -16.18 20.22
N ALA A 18 7.88 -15.74 21.47
CA ALA A 18 8.56 -14.53 21.90
C ALA A 18 9.74 -14.91 22.81
N SER A 19 10.84 -14.18 22.64
CA SER A 19 11.97 -13.97 23.56
C SER A 19 13.09 -15.02 23.60
N LEU A 20 14.27 -14.60 23.14
CA LEU A 20 15.54 -14.58 23.90
C LEU A 20 16.45 -13.56 23.19
N ALA A 21 16.60 -12.33 23.69
CA ALA A 21 17.68 -11.94 24.60
C ALA A 21 19.07 -12.46 24.15
N SER A 22 19.82 -11.62 23.42
CA SER A 22 21.28 -11.71 23.37
C SER A 22 21.82 -10.55 24.20
N ALA A 23 22.45 -10.92 25.31
CA ALA A 23 23.16 -10.05 26.22
C ALA A 23 24.65 -10.09 25.89
N GLY A 24 25.29 -8.91 25.95
CA GLY A 24 26.68 -8.73 26.33
C GLY A 24 27.73 -9.13 25.29
N ASP A 25 28.39 -8.13 24.71
CA ASP A 25 29.85 -8.08 24.80
C ASP A 25 30.30 -6.62 24.79
N PHE A 26 30.87 -6.22 25.92
CA PHE A 26 31.34 -4.87 26.22
C PHE A 26 32.84 -4.86 25.91
N ASP A 27 33.20 -4.65 24.64
CA ASP A 27 34.61 -4.51 24.27
C ASP A 27 35.11 -3.12 24.69
N SER A 28 35.70 -3.06 25.88
CA SER A 28 36.47 -1.93 26.39
C SER A 28 37.95 -2.21 26.20
N GLU A 29 38.49 -2.00 25.00
CA GLU A 29 39.92 -1.73 24.83
C GLU A 29 40.17 -0.89 23.55
N SER A 30 41.16 0.00 23.61
CA SER A 30 41.62 0.93 22.53
C SER A 30 41.15 2.40 22.56
N ARG A 31 40.72 2.92 23.73
CA ARG A 31 41.11 4.30 24.06
C ARG A 31 42.61 4.32 24.36
N GLN A 32 43.35 5.18 23.65
CA GLN A 32 44.78 5.43 23.77
C GLN A 32 45.71 4.51 22.95
N GLN A 33 45.74 4.69 21.63
CA GLN A 33 46.99 4.78 20.86
C GLN A 33 46.70 4.96 19.37
N ARG A 34 46.74 6.21 18.91
CA ARG A 34 47.25 6.63 17.59
C ARG A 34 47.01 8.13 17.47
N GLY A 35 47.91 8.86 18.11
CA GLY A 35 48.05 10.29 17.90
C GLY A 35 48.39 10.61 16.44
N LEU A 36 47.90 11.77 16.01
CA LEU A 36 48.64 12.72 15.17
C LEU A 36 49.15 12.22 13.80
N MET A 37 48.31 11.57 12.99
CA MET A 37 48.48 11.55 11.53
C MET A 37 47.14 11.47 10.80
N ARG A 38 46.37 12.57 10.82
CA ARG A 38 45.45 12.89 9.73
C ARG A 38 45.58 14.36 9.41
N MET A 39 46.72 14.71 8.79
CA MET A 39 46.83 15.95 8.02
C MET A 39 45.66 15.99 7.04
N GLN A 40 44.80 16.98 7.23
CA GLN A 40 44.09 17.76 6.20
C GLN A 40 43.96 17.06 4.84
N ARG A 41 43.10 16.04 4.76
CA ARG A 41 42.57 15.64 3.45
C ARG A 41 41.42 16.60 3.20
N GLY A 42 41.71 17.67 2.43
CA GLY A 42 40.74 18.69 2.08
C GLY A 42 39.42 18.04 1.66
N PHE A 43 38.34 18.41 2.33
CA PHE A 43 37.00 18.08 1.86
C PHE A 43 36.81 18.85 0.55
N ALA A 44 37.09 18.21 -0.59
CA ALA A 44 36.56 18.69 -1.85
C ALA A 44 35.04 18.79 -1.67
N PRO A 45 34.39 19.93 -1.97
CA PRO A 45 32.95 20.02 -1.88
C PRO A 45 32.39 18.92 -2.78
N ARG A 46 31.63 17.99 -2.18
CA ARG A 46 30.88 16.98 -2.93
C ARG A 46 30.03 17.76 -3.93
N LYS A 47 30.30 17.62 -5.24
CA LYS A 47 29.42 18.18 -6.28
C LYS A 47 28.00 17.79 -5.90
N ALA A 48 27.18 18.77 -5.48
CA ALA A 48 25.79 18.51 -5.19
C ALA A 48 25.21 17.90 -6.47
N PRO A 49 24.50 16.76 -6.41
CA PRO A 49 23.76 16.31 -7.57
C PRO A 49 22.90 17.49 -8.02
N SER A 50 22.92 17.78 -9.33
CA SER A 50 22.03 18.77 -9.90
C SER A 50 20.64 18.50 -9.34
N ARG A 51 20.08 19.48 -8.62
CA ARG A 51 18.77 19.36 -7.99
C ARG A 51 17.80 19.13 -9.14
N MET A 52 17.49 17.87 -9.43
CA MET A 52 16.39 17.53 -10.33
C MET A 52 15.20 18.28 -9.76
N ALA A 53 14.62 19.18 -10.57
CA ALA A 53 13.45 19.91 -10.16
C ALA A 53 12.43 18.89 -9.65
N ALA A 54 12.02 19.03 -8.39
CA ALA A 54 11.04 18.12 -7.81
C ALA A 54 9.79 18.18 -8.70
N VAL A 55 9.32 17.02 -9.16
CA VAL A 55 8.10 16.95 -9.95
C VAL A 55 6.98 17.55 -9.10
N PRO A 56 6.26 18.57 -9.59
CA PRO A 56 5.21 19.20 -8.81
C PRO A 56 4.13 18.18 -8.43
N LEU A 57 3.82 18.10 -7.13
CA LEU A 57 2.74 17.27 -6.62
C LEU A 57 1.40 17.97 -6.91
N THR A 58 0.83 17.73 -8.09
CA THR A 58 -0.47 18.27 -8.48
C THR A 58 -1.60 17.32 -8.08
N ARG A 59 -2.82 17.83 -7.90
CA ARG A 59 -4.00 17.00 -7.59
C ARG A 59 -4.23 15.91 -8.64
N ALA A 60 -4.06 16.25 -9.91
CA ALA A 60 -4.22 15.31 -11.03
C ALA A 60 -3.22 14.16 -10.97
N ARG A 61 -1.98 14.43 -10.53
CA ARG A 61 -0.96 13.38 -10.33
C ARG A 61 -1.35 12.47 -9.17
N VAL A 62 -1.75 13.02 -8.03
CA VAL A 62 -2.21 12.21 -6.89
C VAL A 62 -3.39 11.31 -7.27
N ALA A 63 -4.41 11.86 -7.96
CA ALA A 63 -5.54 11.07 -8.43
C ALA A 63 -5.11 9.94 -9.36
N THR A 64 -4.18 10.21 -10.29
CA THR A 64 -3.64 9.20 -11.22
C THR A 64 -2.93 8.07 -10.47
N GLU A 65 -2.07 8.40 -9.51
CA GLU A 65 -1.34 7.40 -8.72
C GLU A 65 -2.28 6.55 -7.86
N VAL A 66 -3.32 7.16 -7.30
CA VAL A 66 -4.37 6.43 -6.55
C VAL A 66 -5.14 5.50 -7.47
N ASP A 67 -5.54 5.95 -8.66
CA ASP A 67 -6.22 5.12 -9.67
C ASP A 67 -5.36 3.91 -10.05
N GLN A 68 -4.08 4.13 -10.37
CA GLN A 68 -3.15 3.06 -10.74
C GLN A 68 -2.94 2.07 -9.60
N ARG A 69 -2.77 2.57 -8.38
CA ARG A 69 -2.60 1.70 -7.21
C ARG A 69 -3.85 0.88 -6.95
N THR A 70 -5.03 1.48 -7.09
CA THR A 70 -6.32 0.80 -6.93
C THR A 70 -6.49 -0.28 -7.99
N ALA A 71 -6.18 0.01 -9.26
CA ALA A 71 -6.22 -0.98 -10.34
C ALA A 71 -5.30 -2.17 -10.03
N SER A 72 -4.05 -1.91 -9.65
CA SER A 72 -3.10 -2.99 -9.30
C SER A 72 -3.56 -3.84 -8.10
N LEU A 73 -4.22 -3.22 -7.11
CA LEU A 73 -4.80 -3.94 -5.98
C LEU A 73 -6.01 -4.79 -6.41
N PHE A 74 -6.86 -4.24 -7.27
CA PHE A 74 -8.01 -4.92 -7.83
C PHE A 74 -7.60 -6.12 -8.68
N ASP A 75 -6.68 -5.94 -9.62
CA ASP A 75 -6.20 -7.01 -10.52
C ASP A 75 -5.60 -8.19 -9.75
N ARG A 76 -4.93 -7.91 -8.63
CA ARG A 76 -4.40 -8.96 -7.75
C ARG A 76 -5.49 -9.77 -7.06
N ALA A 77 -6.62 -9.16 -6.74
CA ALA A 77 -7.74 -9.82 -6.08
C ALA A 77 -8.76 -10.40 -7.05
N ALA A 78 -8.73 -9.95 -8.30
CA ALA A 78 -9.66 -10.37 -9.32
C ALA A 78 -9.37 -11.80 -9.74
N ASP A 79 -10.44 -12.55 -10.02
CA ASP A 79 -10.30 -13.82 -10.71
C ASP A 79 -9.74 -13.58 -12.12
N PRO A 80 -8.68 -14.29 -12.55
CA PRO A 80 -7.99 -14.01 -13.80
C PRO A 80 -8.81 -14.36 -15.06
N ALA A 81 -9.88 -15.16 -14.94
CA ALA A 81 -10.73 -15.52 -16.06
C ALA A 81 -11.89 -14.53 -16.26
N THR A 82 -12.41 -13.96 -15.16
CA THR A 82 -13.59 -13.08 -15.17
C THR A 82 -13.27 -11.61 -14.95
N HIS A 83 -12.09 -11.30 -14.40
CA HIS A 83 -11.70 -9.96 -13.93
C HIS A 83 -12.67 -9.36 -12.91
N LEU A 84 -13.33 -10.22 -12.12
CA LEU A 84 -14.25 -9.84 -11.07
C LEU A 84 -13.65 -10.14 -9.69
N VAL A 85 -13.99 -9.31 -8.71
CA VAL A 85 -13.54 -9.49 -7.31
C VAL A 85 -14.73 -9.92 -6.46
N THR A 86 -14.67 -11.10 -5.86
CA THR A 86 -15.67 -11.54 -4.88
C THR A 86 -15.29 -11.04 -3.49
N GLN A 87 -16.23 -11.09 -2.54
CA GLN A 87 -15.93 -10.69 -1.16
C GLN A 87 -14.83 -11.56 -0.54
N GLU A 88 -14.82 -12.85 -0.87
CA GLU A 88 -13.78 -13.79 -0.42
C GLU A 88 -12.41 -13.43 -1.03
N SER A 89 -12.35 -13.17 -2.35
CA SER A 89 -11.08 -12.83 -3.00
C SER A 89 -10.54 -11.48 -2.52
N ALA A 90 -11.41 -10.51 -2.24
CA ALA A 90 -11.06 -9.24 -1.62
C ALA A 90 -10.46 -9.44 -0.22
N SER A 91 -11.08 -10.26 0.63
CA SER A 91 -10.59 -10.58 1.98
C SER A 91 -9.19 -11.20 1.93
N ASN A 92 -8.99 -12.18 1.06
CA ASN A 92 -7.72 -12.89 0.92
C ASN A 92 -6.60 -12.03 0.31
N SER A 93 -6.95 -10.96 -0.40
CA SER A 93 -5.99 -10.10 -1.13
C SER A 93 -5.61 -8.82 -0.38
N GLY A 94 -6.04 -8.67 0.87
CA GLY A 94 -5.77 -7.49 1.68
C GLY A 94 -6.59 -6.27 1.28
N LEU A 95 -7.73 -6.46 0.62
CA LEU A 95 -8.70 -5.43 0.27
C LEU A 95 -9.74 -5.22 1.39
N GLY A 96 -9.31 -5.22 2.65
CA GLY A 96 -10.22 -5.18 3.81
C GLY A 96 -11.24 -4.03 3.76
N PHE A 97 -10.81 -2.85 3.31
CA PHE A 97 -11.71 -1.70 3.13
C PHE A 97 -12.86 -1.98 2.14
N PHE A 98 -12.61 -2.72 1.05
CA PHE A 98 -13.66 -3.08 0.10
C PHE A 98 -14.54 -4.22 0.61
N VAL A 99 -14.03 -5.08 1.49
CA VAL A 99 -14.83 -6.13 2.15
C VAL A 99 -15.90 -5.50 3.05
N ASP A 100 -15.53 -4.49 3.84
CA ASP A 100 -16.43 -3.79 4.76
C ASP A 100 -17.54 -3.03 4.04
N HIS A 101 -17.23 -2.53 2.83
CA HIS A 101 -18.16 -1.78 1.99
C HIS A 101 -18.70 -2.58 0.80
N PHE A 102 -18.52 -3.90 0.77
CA PHE A 102 -18.76 -4.70 -0.43
C PHE A 102 -20.19 -4.52 -0.97
N ALA A 103 -21.19 -4.62 -0.10
CA ALA A 103 -22.61 -4.45 -0.47
C ALA A 103 -23.00 -3.03 -0.90
N GLU A 104 -22.18 -2.02 -0.56
CA GLU A 104 -22.37 -0.64 -1.00
C GLU A 104 -21.74 -0.42 -2.39
N ILE A 105 -20.64 -1.12 -2.67
CA ILE A 105 -19.92 -1.04 -3.94
C ILE A 105 -20.62 -1.90 -5.01
N ASP A 106 -21.05 -3.12 -4.67
CA ASP A 106 -21.82 -4.06 -5.51
C ASP A 106 -23.24 -3.53 -5.70
N ARG A 107 -23.41 -2.64 -6.69
CA ARG A 107 -24.67 -1.92 -6.89
C ARG A 107 -25.71 -2.74 -7.62
N ASP A 108 -25.27 -3.66 -8.48
CA ASP A 108 -26.14 -4.59 -9.19
C ASP A 108 -26.45 -5.86 -8.38
N ARG A 109 -25.76 -6.07 -7.26
CA ARG A 109 -25.94 -7.19 -6.31
C ARG A 109 -25.68 -8.54 -6.96
N ASP A 110 -24.70 -8.59 -7.85
CA ASP A 110 -24.29 -9.82 -8.52
C ASP A 110 -23.30 -10.66 -7.68
N GLY A 111 -22.89 -10.14 -6.51
CA GLY A 111 -21.97 -10.80 -5.58
C GLY A 111 -20.50 -10.62 -5.94
N SER A 112 -20.20 -9.76 -6.93
CA SER A 112 -18.87 -9.49 -7.44
C SER A 112 -18.70 -8.00 -7.73
N LEU A 113 -17.47 -7.51 -7.59
CA LEU A 113 -17.15 -6.12 -7.93
C LEU A 113 -16.50 -6.07 -9.31
N LYS A 114 -16.98 -5.14 -10.12
CA LYS A 114 -16.28 -4.65 -11.31
C LYS A 114 -15.38 -3.47 -10.91
N PHE A 115 -14.26 -3.28 -11.62
CA PHE A 115 -13.37 -2.16 -11.34
C PHE A 115 -14.07 -0.79 -11.45
N SER A 116 -15.04 -0.66 -12.37
CA SER A 116 -15.83 0.55 -12.54
C SER A 116 -16.68 0.91 -11.32
N GLU A 117 -17.17 -0.09 -10.58
CA GLU A 117 -17.97 0.12 -9.38
C GLU A 117 -17.09 0.61 -8.23
N VAL A 118 -15.94 -0.04 -8.05
CA VAL A 118 -14.90 0.40 -7.11
C VAL A 118 -14.48 1.83 -7.40
N LYS A 119 -14.21 2.16 -8.67
CA LYS A 119 -13.83 3.52 -9.07
C LYS A 119 -14.94 4.53 -8.77
N SER A 120 -16.17 4.21 -9.14
CA SER A 120 -17.32 5.10 -8.89
C SER A 120 -17.54 5.36 -7.40
N PHE A 121 -17.33 4.33 -6.57
CA PHE A 121 -17.42 4.44 -5.12
C PHE A 121 -16.33 5.33 -4.52
N LEU A 122 -15.08 5.17 -4.96
CA LEU A 122 -13.97 6.03 -4.52
C LEU A 122 -14.14 7.46 -5.01
N ASP A 123 -14.56 7.66 -6.26
CA ASP A 123 -14.82 8.97 -6.84
C ASP A 123 -15.92 9.71 -6.05
N ALA A 124 -16.99 9.01 -5.65
CA ALA A 124 -18.06 9.58 -4.85
C ALA A 124 -17.61 10.03 -3.44
N ARG A 125 -16.51 9.47 -2.94
CA ARG A 125 -15.92 9.78 -1.61
C ARG A 125 -14.68 10.67 -1.71
N SER A 126 -14.23 11.00 -2.91
CA SER A 126 -13.03 11.80 -3.10
C SER A 126 -13.30 13.26 -2.71
N PRO A 127 -12.52 13.85 -1.78
CA PRO A 127 -12.59 15.28 -1.50
C PRO A 127 -11.97 16.12 -2.64
N VAL A 128 -11.31 15.47 -3.60
CA VAL A 128 -10.78 16.13 -4.79
C VAL A 128 -11.91 16.17 -5.81
N ALA A 129 -12.52 17.36 -5.96
CA ALA A 129 -13.49 17.60 -7.02
C ALA A 129 -12.94 17.09 -8.35
N LYS A 130 -13.71 16.25 -9.04
CA LYS A 130 -13.38 15.76 -10.38
C LYS A 130 -13.01 16.97 -11.22
N PRO A 131 -11.78 17.06 -11.79
CA PRO A 131 -11.42 18.21 -12.59
C PRO A 131 -12.45 18.30 -13.71
N ALA A 132 -13.17 19.43 -13.77
CA ALA A 132 -13.95 19.74 -14.95
C ALA A 132 -12.97 19.65 -16.12
N SER A 133 -13.29 18.84 -17.13
CA SER A 133 -12.52 18.79 -18.37
C SER A 133 -12.51 20.20 -18.97
N GLY A 134 -11.51 20.99 -18.61
CA GLY A 134 -11.49 22.42 -18.85
C GLY A 134 -10.10 22.94 -18.49
N SER A 135 -9.24 22.96 -19.51
CA SER A 135 -8.03 23.76 -19.65
C SER A 135 -7.36 24.22 -18.34
N VAL A 136 -6.28 23.54 -17.97
CA VAL A 136 -5.23 24.15 -17.13
C VAL A 136 -4.66 25.32 -17.94
N GLN A 137 -5.19 26.53 -17.76
CA GLN A 137 -4.53 27.73 -18.21
C GLN A 137 -3.31 27.93 -17.31
N ILE A 138 -2.14 27.65 -17.87
CA ILE A 138 -0.86 28.06 -17.32
C ILE A 138 -0.85 29.59 -17.42
N ILE A 139 -0.85 30.27 -16.27
CA ILE A 139 -0.65 31.71 -16.20
C ILE A 139 0.85 31.93 -16.42
N GLU A 140 1.20 32.61 -17.52
CA GLU A 140 2.53 33.16 -17.77
C GLU A 140 2.73 34.48 -17.00
#